data_AF-A0A5B9T919-F1
#
_entry.id   AF-A0A5B9T919-F1
#
_cell.length_a   1.000
_cell.length_b   1.000
_cell.length_c   1.000
_cell.angle_alpha   90.00
_cell.angle_beta   90.00
_cell.angle_gamma   90.00
#
_symmetry.space_group_name_H-M   'P 1'
#
loop_
_entity.id
_entity.type
_entity.pdbx_description
1 polymer ?
#
loop_
_entity_poly.entity_id
_entity_poly.type
_entity_poly.pdbx_seq_one_letter_code
_entity_poly.pdbx_strand_id
1 'polypeptide(L)'
;SIALSLILMGLPLIGSGIIALALAVAIIAFFYLYKGLRARAVQTVQMCLVAIAIGFSSYGVILVRAVADPPMNENAPADAFSLRYYLAREQYGSAPLFYGPTFATSYKYGADGRPEFKDGEPTYGRVEKNNPSDPDRYVARAPKDEPIYESEGMMLFPRVYERGHAQMYNTWMGRDAEDMSQPTFGDNLTYFFNYQLTYMYWRYFMWTSIVGGVMALRASAKAKDVWV
;
A
#
# COMPACT_ATOMS: atom_id res chain seq x y z
N SER A 1 23.71 10.18 16.13
CA SER A 1 23.50 9.67 14.76
C SER A 1 22.16 8.96 14.62
N ILE A 2 21.88 7.87 15.37
CA ILE A 2 20.61 7.12 15.29
C ILE A 2 19.38 7.95 15.70
N ALA A 3 19.47 8.71 16.80
CA ALA A 3 18.34 9.57 17.19
C ALA A 3 17.97 10.58 16.10
N LEU A 4 18.98 11.14 15.41
CA LEU A 4 18.76 12.09 14.33
C LEU A 4 18.10 11.43 13.11
N SER A 5 18.53 10.23 12.70
CA SER A 5 17.91 9.52 11.59
C SER A 5 16.47 9.11 11.88
N LEU A 6 16.16 8.70 13.12
CA LEU A 6 14.79 8.38 13.53
C LEU A 6 13.86 9.60 13.51
N ILE A 7 14.36 10.77 13.94
CA ILE A 7 13.62 12.03 13.88
C ILE A 7 13.42 12.46 12.43
N LEU A 8 14.47 12.40 11.60
CA LEU A 8 14.44 12.83 10.21
C LEU A 8 13.54 11.95 9.33
N MET A 9 13.37 10.68 9.70
CA MET A 9 12.37 9.79 9.11
C MET A 9 10.93 10.16 9.45
N GLY A 10 10.71 11.13 10.34
CA GLY A 10 9.37 11.53 10.74
C GLY A 10 8.67 10.49 11.62
N LEU A 11 9.41 9.57 12.27
CA LEU A 11 8.82 8.57 13.16
C LEU A 11 7.90 9.18 14.25
N PRO A 12 8.19 10.35 14.84
CA PRO A 12 7.28 11.03 15.77
C PRO A 12 5.98 11.55 15.15
N LEU A 13 5.90 11.63 13.82
CA LEU A 13 4.78 12.22 13.06
C LEU A 13 3.85 11.14 12.46
N ILE A 14 4.13 9.85 12.69
CA ILE A 14 3.35 8.73 12.13
C ILE A 14 2.12 8.45 13.02
N GLY A 15 0.91 8.49 12.47
CA GLY A 15 -0.30 8.09 13.19
C GLY A 15 -0.71 9.05 14.31
N SER A 16 -1.19 8.51 15.44
CA SER A 16 -1.52 9.34 16.61
C SER A 16 -0.22 9.86 17.25
N GLY A 17 0.00 11.17 17.14
CA GLY A 17 1.29 11.79 17.49
C GLY A 17 1.83 11.45 18.88
N ILE A 18 0.97 11.11 19.84
CA ILE A 18 1.37 10.72 21.19
C ILE A 18 2.00 9.32 21.23
N ILE A 19 1.38 8.33 20.57
CA ILE A 19 1.86 6.94 20.58
C ILE A 19 3.18 6.85 19.82
N ALA A 20 3.26 7.49 18.66
CA ALA A 20 4.46 7.52 17.85
C ALA A 20 5.62 8.27 18.52
N LEU A 21 5.34 9.37 19.21
CA LEU A 21 6.35 10.09 20.00
C LEU A 21 6.87 9.21 21.16
N ALA A 22 5.98 8.56 21.90
CA ALA A 22 6.36 7.66 22.98
C ALA A 22 7.23 6.49 22.48
N LEU A 23 6.86 5.90 21.34
CA LEU A 23 7.63 4.85 20.69
C LEU A 23 9.02 5.35 20.24
N ALA A 24 9.10 6.53 19.63
CA ALA A 24 10.37 7.13 19.23
C ALA A 24 11.30 7.33 20.42
N VAL A 25 10.78 7.87 21.52
CA VAL A 25 11.53 8.06 22.77
C VAL A 25 11.98 6.72 23.35
N ALA A 26 11.12 5.71 23.35
CA ALA A 26 11.46 4.37 23.83
C ALA A 26 12.60 3.73 23.02
N ILE A 27 12.57 3.86 21.69
CA ILE A 27 13.63 3.34 20.80
C ILE A 27 14.94 4.08 21.05
N ILE A 28 14.92 5.41 21.15
CA ILE A 28 16.12 6.21 21.43
C ILE A 28 16.70 5.85 22.81
N ALA A 29 15.84 5.74 23.82
CA ALA A 29 16.24 5.33 25.17
C ALA A 29 16.84 3.92 25.17
N PHE A 30 16.26 2.97 24.43
CA PHE A 30 16.80 1.62 24.28
C PHE A 30 18.22 1.63 23.73
N PHE A 31 18.46 2.36 22.62
CA PHE A 31 19.80 2.46 22.04
C PHE A 31 20.81 3.22 22.93
N TYR A 32 20.33 4.13 23.80
CA TYR A 32 21.19 4.87 24.73
C TYR A 32 21.53 4.06 26.00
N LEU A 33 20.56 3.36 26.57
CA LEU A 33 20.70 2.61 27.83
C LEU A 33 21.32 1.22 27.61
N TYR A 34 21.00 0.55 26.49
CA TYR A 34 21.46 -0.81 26.23
C TYR A 34 22.83 -0.82 25.52
N LYS A 35 23.90 -0.92 26.31
CA LYS A 35 25.30 -0.89 25.83
C LYS A 35 25.84 -2.24 25.35
N GLY A 36 25.04 -3.30 25.36
CA GLY A 36 25.43 -4.65 24.92
C GLY A 36 25.49 -4.85 23.39
N LEU A 37 25.21 -3.82 22.60
CA LEU A 37 25.14 -3.92 21.14
C LEU A 37 26.54 -3.84 20.51
N ARG A 38 26.81 -4.77 19.59
CA ARG A 38 28.04 -4.76 18.80
C ARG A 38 28.05 -3.53 17.88
N ALA A 39 29.12 -2.74 17.89
CA ALA A 39 29.21 -1.49 17.11
C ALA A 39 28.90 -1.66 15.61
N ARG A 40 29.26 -2.81 15.03
CA ARG A 40 28.92 -3.14 13.63
C ARG A 40 27.41 -3.22 13.39
N ALA A 41 26.66 -3.82 14.32
CA ALA A 41 25.21 -3.94 14.18
C ALA A 41 24.53 -2.57 14.21
N VAL A 42 24.98 -1.69 15.10
CA VAL A 42 24.50 -0.30 15.22
C VAL A 42 24.76 0.48 13.92
N GLN A 43 25.95 0.31 13.32
CA GLN A 43 26.28 0.92 12.03
C GLN A 43 25.42 0.35 10.89
N THR A 44 25.20 -0.97 10.83
CA THR A 44 24.33 -1.58 9.80
C THR A 44 22.91 -1.04 9.90
N VAL A 45 22.34 -0.96 11.11
CA VAL A 45 21.01 -0.36 11.34
C VAL A 45 20.99 1.08 10.84
N GLN A 46 22.01 1.88 11.15
CA GLN A 46 22.09 3.25 10.66
C GLN A 46 22.14 3.34 9.13
N MET A 47 22.91 2.47 8.47
CA MET A 47 22.98 2.45 7.01
C MET A 47 21.65 2.01 6.37
N CYS A 48 20.93 1.06 6.98
CA CYS A 48 19.57 0.71 6.56
C CYS A 48 18.62 1.91 6.67
N LEU A 49 18.70 2.68 7.75
CA LEU A 49 17.89 3.88 7.92
C LEU A 49 18.20 4.93 6.84
N VAL A 50 19.49 5.19 6.57
CA VAL A 50 19.88 6.12 5.50
C VAL A 50 19.39 5.63 4.13
N ALA A 51 19.51 4.33 3.83
CA ALA A 51 19.02 3.76 2.58
C ALA A 51 17.50 3.95 2.41
N ILE A 52 16.72 3.73 3.47
CA ILE A 52 15.27 3.98 3.48
C ILE A 52 14.98 5.47 3.24
N ALA A 53 15.71 6.38 3.89
CA ALA A 53 15.53 7.83 3.72
C ALA A 53 15.81 8.29 2.27
N ILE A 54 16.86 7.74 1.64
CA ILE A 54 17.14 7.98 0.21
C ILE A 54 15.98 7.47 -0.63
N GLY A 55 15.43 6.29 -0.34
CA GLY A 55 14.25 5.76 -1.01
C GLY A 55 13.03 6.69 -0.89
N PHE A 56 12.72 7.17 0.30
CA PHE A 56 11.60 8.08 0.53
C PHE A 56 11.77 9.44 -0.18
N SER A 57 13.00 9.91 -0.41
CA SER A 57 13.24 11.14 -1.15
C SER A 57 12.70 11.11 -2.59
N SER A 58 12.59 9.91 -3.19
CA SER A 58 12.06 9.74 -4.55
C SER A 58 10.59 10.15 -4.68
N TYR A 59 9.81 10.12 -3.60
CA TYR A 59 8.43 10.65 -3.59
C TYR A 59 8.38 12.15 -3.87
N GLY A 60 9.48 12.89 -3.64
CA GLY A 60 9.58 14.31 -3.99
C GLY A 60 9.39 14.56 -5.49
N VAL A 61 9.75 13.62 -6.36
CA VAL A 61 9.52 13.73 -7.81
C VAL A 61 8.03 13.82 -8.13
N ILE A 62 7.18 13.12 -7.37
CA ILE A 62 5.72 13.14 -7.56
C ILE A 62 5.18 14.55 -7.28
N LEU A 63 5.65 15.20 -6.21
CA LEU A 63 5.28 16.57 -5.88
C LEU A 63 5.73 17.57 -6.96
N VAL A 64 7.01 17.49 -7.37
CA VAL A 64 7.55 18.36 -8.42
C VAL A 64 6.76 18.21 -9.72
N ARG A 65 6.44 16.96 -10.08
CA ARG A 65 5.62 16.66 -11.27
C ARG A 65 4.20 17.19 -11.12
N ALA A 66 3.57 17.07 -9.95
CA ALA A 66 2.22 17.55 -9.72
C ALA A 66 2.12 19.08 -9.81
N VAL A 67 3.13 19.81 -9.33
CA VAL A 67 3.19 21.29 -9.44
C VAL A 67 3.45 21.75 -10.88
N ALA A 68 4.21 20.99 -11.67
CA ALA A 68 4.44 21.28 -13.08
C ALA A 68 3.20 21.05 -13.98
N ASP A 69 2.12 20.50 -13.41
CA ASP A 69 0.80 20.28 -14.01
C ASP A 69 0.82 19.72 -15.45
N PRO A 70 1.40 18.52 -15.66
CA PRO A 70 1.37 17.88 -16.97
C PRO A 70 -0.08 17.51 -17.36
N PRO A 71 -0.38 17.37 -18.67
CA PRO A 71 -1.73 17.02 -19.15
C PRO A 71 -2.27 15.68 -18.62
N MET A 72 -1.41 14.86 -18.01
CA MET A 72 -1.79 13.65 -17.29
C MET A 72 -1.27 13.71 -15.84
N ASN A 73 -2.15 14.09 -14.90
CA ASN A 73 -1.83 14.36 -13.50
C ASN A 73 -2.81 13.64 -12.53
N GLU A 74 -2.60 12.34 -12.32
CA GLU A 74 -3.45 11.51 -11.47
C GLU A 74 -3.50 11.99 -10.01
N ASN A 75 -4.72 12.34 -9.53
CA ASN A 75 -5.01 12.91 -8.21
C ASN A 75 -4.33 14.25 -7.87
N ALA A 76 -3.50 14.80 -8.77
CA ALA A 76 -2.83 16.10 -8.68
C ALA A 76 -2.41 16.53 -7.25
N PRO A 77 -1.45 15.84 -6.60
CA PRO A 77 -1.02 16.16 -5.23
C PRO A 77 -0.11 17.41 -5.18
N ALA A 78 -0.62 18.57 -5.58
CA ALA A 78 0.11 19.84 -5.56
C ALA A 78 0.16 20.48 -4.16
N ASP A 79 -0.78 20.13 -3.28
CA ASP A 79 -0.88 20.67 -1.92
C ASP A 79 -0.60 19.62 -0.84
N ALA A 80 -0.25 20.06 0.37
CA ALA A 80 0.03 19.19 1.52
C ALA A 80 -1.14 18.24 1.87
N PHE A 81 -2.39 18.70 1.76
CA PHE A 81 -3.57 17.87 2.04
C PHE A 81 -3.81 16.81 0.95
N SER A 82 -3.67 17.18 -0.32
CA SER A 82 -3.74 16.24 -1.44
C SER A 82 -2.58 15.25 -1.45
N LEU A 83 -1.39 15.66 -0.99
CA LEU A 83 -0.25 14.78 -0.81
C LEU A 83 -0.54 13.72 0.27
N ARG A 84 -1.11 14.12 1.40
CA ARG A 84 -1.51 13.17 2.45
C ARG A 84 -2.47 12.13 1.89
N TYR A 85 -3.50 12.56 1.16
CA TYR A 85 -4.46 11.68 0.50
C TYR A 85 -3.78 10.70 -0.46
N TYR A 86 -2.84 11.20 -1.27
CA TYR A 86 -2.08 10.41 -2.22
C TYR A 86 -1.19 9.36 -1.52
N LEU A 87 -0.41 9.77 -0.52
CA LEU A 87 0.48 8.88 0.25
C LEU A 87 -0.29 7.84 1.06
N ALA A 88 -1.45 8.23 1.61
CA ALA A 88 -2.34 7.33 2.33
C ALA A 88 -3.09 6.35 1.40
N ARG A 89 -2.98 6.52 0.07
CA ARG A 89 -3.62 5.67 -0.94
C ARG A 89 -5.14 5.58 -0.76
N GLU A 90 -5.76 6.62 -0.23
CA GLU A 90 -7.20 6.65 0.09
C GLU A 90 -8.09 6.42 -1.15
N GLN A 91 -7.59 6.79 -2.33
CA GLN A 91 -8.24 6.56 -3.63
C GLN A 91 -8.48 5.08 -3.99
N TYR A 92 -7.73 4.14 -3.39
CA TYR A 92 -7.77 2.73 -3.79
C TYR A 92 -8.75 1.88 -2.96
N GLY A 93 -9.58 2.52 -2.12
CA GLY A 93 -10.50 1.82 -1.21
C GLY A 93 -9.76 1.09 -0.08
N SER A 94 -10.51 0.35 0.74
CA SER A 94 -9.98 -0.45 1.85
C SER A 94 -9.83 -1.93 1.43
N ALA A 95 -8.62 -2.47 1.55
CA ALA A 95 -8.39 -3.90 1.38
C ALA A 95 -8.28 -4.59 2.75
N PRO A 96 -9.08 -5.63 3.04
CA PRO A 96 -8.96 -6.38 4.29
C PRO A 96 -7.68 -7.20 4.32
N LEU A 97 -6.72 -6.85 5.18
CA LEU A 97 -5.40 -7.51 5.23
C LEU A 97 -5.40 -8.81 6.03
N PHE A 98 -5.94 -8.76 7.25
CA PHE A 98 -5.88 -9.88 8.21
C PHE A 98 -7.23 -10.55 8.42
N TYR A 99 -8.31 -9.79 8.44
CA TYR A 99 -9.66 -10.31 8.63
C TYR A 99 -10.64 -9.40 7.90
N GLY A 100 -11.61 -9.98 7.22
CA GLY A 100 -12.60 -9.21 6.47
C GLY A 100 -13.46 -10.06 5.55
N PRO A 101 -14.27 -9.39 4.71
CA PRO A 101 -15.28 -10.05 3.90
C PRO A 101 -14.66 -10.82 2.73
N THR A 102 -15.43 -11.79 2.23
CA THR A 102 -15.25 -12.37 0.90
C THR A 102 -16.17 -11.68 -0.13
N PHE A 103 -15.96 -11.96 -1.41
CA PHE A 103 -16.83 -11.46 -2.51
C PHE A 103 -18.31 -11.89 -2.36
N ALA A 104 -18.58 -12.99 -1.66
CA ALA A 104 -19.92 -13.54 -1.42
C ALA A 104 -20.60 -12.96 -0.16
N THR A 105 -19.91 -12.09 0.58
CA THR A 105 -20.42 -11.55 1.86
C THR A 105 -21.46 -10.48 1.61
N SER A 106 -22.58 -10.59 2.33
CA SER A 106 -23.65 -9.59 2.28
C SER A 106 -23.32 -8.39 3.17
N TYR A 107 -23.80 -7.23 2.77
CA TYR A 107 -23.79 -6.04 3.61
C TYR A 107 -24.72 -6.23 4.79
N LYS A 108 -24.36 -5.65 5.93
CA LYS A 108 -25.22 -5.59 7.10
C LYS A 108 -26.30 -4.54 6.87
N TYR A 109 -27.56 -4.92 6.97
CA TYR A 109 -28.68 -4.00 6.81
C TYR A 109 -29.18 -3.54 8.17
N GLY A 110 -29.33 -2.23 8.34
CA GLY A 110 -29.90 -1.63 9.53
C GLY A 110 -31.42 -1.82 9.61
N ALA A 111 -32.02 -1.39 10.71
CA ALA A 111 -33.47 -1.47 10.94
C ALA A 111 -34.30 -0.77 9.84
N ASP A 112 -33.71 0.19 9.14
CA ASP A 112 -34.32 0.96 8.06
C ASP A 112 -34.23 0.27 6.67
N GLY A 113 -33.72 -0.96 6.60
CA GLY A 113 -33.56 -1.73 5.36
C GLY A 113 -32.48 -1.19 4.42
N ARG A 114 -31.61 -0.30 4.90
CA ARG A 114 -30.45 0.24 4.17
C ARG A 114 -29.15 -0.38 4.69
N PRO A 115 -28.13 -0.58 3.83
CA PRO A 115 -26.83 -1.06 4.27
C PRO A 115 -26.21 -0.06 5.26
N GLU A 116 -25.70 -0.56 6.38
CA GLU A 116 -24.97 0.22 7.36
C GLU A 116 -23.58 0.56 6.81
N PHE A 117 -23.19 1.82 6.91
CA PHE A 117 -21.85 2.28 6.60
C PHE A 117 -21.17 2.71 7.89
N LYS A 118 -19.86 2.50 7.93
CA LYS A 118 -19.00 3.07 8.95
C LYS A 118 -18.63 4.49 8.52
N ASP A 119 -19.04 5.46 9.31
CA ASP A 119 -18.70 6.87 9.09
C ASP A 119 -17.18 7.05 9.21
N GLY A 120 -16.55 7.35 8.08
CA GLY A 120 -15.15 7.76 8.02
C GLY A 120 -14.98 9.25 8.31
N GLU A 121 -13.75 9.66 8.65
CA GLU A 121 -13.43 11.08 8.77
C GLU A 121 -13.58 11.79 7.39
N PRO A 122 -14.11 13.01 7.35
CA PRO A 122 -14.20 13.77 6.11
C PRO A 122 -12.80 14.17 5.65
N THR A 123 -12.48 13.84 4.39
CA THR A 123 -11.24 14.27 3.76
C THR A 123 -11.37 15.69 3.25
N TYR A 124 -10.34 16.52 3.39
CA TYR A 124 -10.34 17.90 2.87
C TYR A 124 -9.59 17.97 1.54
N GLY A 125 -10.20 18.61 0.54
CA GLY A 125 -9.59 18.85 -0.77
C GLY A 125 -9.61 20.32 -1.15
N ARG A 126 -8.62 20.77 -1.94
CA ARG A 126 -8.64 22.10 -2.54
C ARG A 126 -9.66 22.12 -3.69
N VAL A 127 -10.45 23.19 -3.79
CA VAL A 127 -11.32 23.43 -4.94
C VAL A 127 -10.51 24.08 -6.05
N GLU A 128 -10.67 23.60 -7.29
CA GLU A 128 -10.06 24.22 -8.46
C GLU A 128 -10.56 25.66 -8.63
N LYS A 129 -9.63 26.58 -8.88
CA LYS A 129 -9.95 28.00 -9.07
C LYS A 129 -10.50 28.20 -10.49
N ASN A 130 -11.61 28.91 -10.60
CA ASN A 130 -12.15 29.32 -11.89
C ASN A 130 -11.34 30.49 -12.49
N ASN A 131 -10.75 31.33 -11.64
CA ASN A 131 -9.86 32.41 -12.04
C ASN A 131 -8.53 32.38 -11.25
N PRO A 132 -7.37 32.69 -11.87
CA PRO A 132 -6.07 32.67 -11.18
C PRO A 132 -5.97 33.59 -9.95
N SER A 133 -6.82 34.63 -9.86
CA SER A 133 -6.84 35.60 -8.77
C SER A 133 -7.72 35.20 -7.58
N ASP A 134 -8.47 34.10 -7.67
CA ASP A 134 -9.35 33.65 -6.58
C ASP A 134 -8.52 33.10 -5.39
N PRO A 135 -8.97 33.30 -4.13
CA PRO A 135 -8.31 32.72 -2.97
C PRO A 135 -8.46 31.20 -2.97
N ASP A 136 -7.45 30.49 -2.46
CA ASP A 136 -7.53 29.04 -2.26
C ASP A 136 -8.63 28.68 -1.26
N ARG A 137 -9.53 27.78 -1.66
CA ARG A 137 -10.62 27.28 -0.82
C ARG A 137 -10.47 25.78 -0.62
N TYR A 138 -10.59 25.35 0.63
CA TYR A 138 -10.64 23.94 0.99
C TYR A 138 -12.06 23.59 1.41
N VAL A 139 -12.61 22.52 0.84
CA VAL A 139 -13.93 22.00 1.19
C VAL A 139 -13.79 20.59 1.73
N ALA A 140 -14.62 20.27 2.72
CA ALA A 140 -14.79 18.90 3.15
C ALA A 140 -15.41 18.10 1.99
N ARG A 141 -14.69 17.08 1.53
CA ARG A 141 -15.23 16.04 0.66
C ARG A 141 -16.14 15.14 1.50
N ALA A 142 -17.06 14.44 0.83
CA ALA A 142 -17.93 13.48 1.47
C ALA A 142 -17.11 12.51 2.36
N PRO A 143 -17.61 12.17 3.55
CA PRO A 143 -16.96 11.21 4.43
C PRO A 143 -16.77 9.88 3.72
N LYS A 144 -15.72 9.16 4.09
CA LYS A 144 -15.43 7.85 3.53
C LYS A 144 -16.39 6.84 4.15
N ASP A 145 -17.40 6.44 3.37
CA ASP A 145 -18.35 5.44 3.81
C ASP A 145 -17.83 4.04 3.46
N GLU A 146 -17.40 3.29 4.47
CA GLU A 146 -17.02 1.89 4.31
C GLU A 146 -18.22 1.01 4.70
N PRO A 147 -18.72 0.13 3.81
CA PRO A 147 -19.86 -0.70 4.15
C PRO A 147 -19.50 -1.68 5.27
N ILE A 148 -20.42 -1.84 6.22
CA ILE A 148 -20.32 -2.87 7.25
C ILE A 148 -20.88 -4.17 6.65
N TYR A 149 -20.12 -5.25 6.82
CA TYR A 149 -20.48 -6.57 6.31
C TYR A 149 -21.00 -7.46 7.44
N GLU A 150 -21.86 -8.42 7.07
CA GLU A 150 -22.34 -9.44 8.00
C GLU A 150 -21.21 -10.35 8.48
N SER A 151 -21.28 -10.79 9.74
CA SER A 151 -20.24 -11.62 10.35
C SER A 151 -20.09 -13.00 9.72
N GLU A 152 -21.15 -13.52 9.09
CA GLU A 152 -21.19 -14.87 8.51
C GLU A 152 -20.28 -15.07 7.29
N GLY A 153 -19.98 -14.00 6.55
CA GLY A 153 -19.10 -14.07 5.38
C GLY A 153 -17.67 -13.61 5.65
N MET A 154 -17.34 -13.29 6.90
CA MET A 154 -16.01 -12.84 7.27
C MET A 154 -15.04 -14.02 7.34
N MET A 155 -13.83 -13.83 6.82
CA MET A 155 -12.77 -14.83 6.81
C MET A 155 -11.45 -14.24 7.31
N LEU A 156 -10.62 -15.10 7.89
CA LEU A 156 -9.21 -14.80 8.15
C LEU A 156 -8.42 -14.76 6.83
N PHE A 157 -7.60 -13.73 6.66
CA PHE A 157 -6.73 -13.52 5.49
C PHE A 157 -7.50 -13.55 4.15
N PRO A 158 -8.52 -12.71 3.95
CA PRO A 158 -9.29 -12.72 2.71
C PRO A 158 -8.46 -12.15 1.55
N ARG A 159 -8.26 -12.96 0.51
CA ARG A 159 -7.60 -12.59 -0.74
C ARG A 159 -8.61 -12.36 -1.87
N VAL A 160 -9.83 -12.88 -1.71
CA VAL A 160 -10.95 -12.83 -2.66
C VAL A 160 -12.13 -12.05 -2.07
N TYR A 161 -11.93 -10.76 -1.79
CA TYR A 161 -12.89 -9.94 -1.05
C TYR A 161 -13.83 -9.10 -1.93
N GLU A 162 -13.46 -8.86 -3.19
CA GLU A 162 -14.19 -7.92 -4.05
C GLU A 162 -15.25 -8.59 -4.91
N ARG A 163 -16.51 -8.15 -4.76
CA ARG A 163 -17.65 -8.70 -5.51
C ARG A 163 -17.54 -8.52 -7.03
N GLY A 164 -16.98 -7.39 -7.48
CA GLY A 164 -16.80 -7.11 -8.92
C GLY A 164 -15.81 -8.05 -9.62
N HIS A 165 -14.91 -8.69 -8.86
CA HIS A 165 -13.91 -9.62 -9.38
C HIS A 165 -14.22 -11.09 -9.08
N ALA A 166 -15.44 -11.41 -8.61
CA ALA A 166 -15.84 -12.76 -8.24
C ALA A 166 -15.55 -13.80 -9.35
N GLN A 167 -15.91 -13.48 -10.60
CA GLN A 167 -15.67 -14.36 -11.74
C GLN A 167 -14.18 -14.67 -11.98
N MET A 168 -13.33 -13.66 -11.84
CA MET A 168 -11.88 -13.81 -11.96
C MET A 168 -11.37 -14.70 -10.83
N TYR A 169 -11.80 -14.44 -9.59
CA TYR A 169 -11.40 -15.25 -8.44
C TYR A 169 -11.78 -16.72 -8.64
N ASN A 170 -13.02 -16.99 -9.03
CA ASN A 170 -13.52 -18.35 -9.24
C ASN A 170 -12.68 -19.13 -10.26
N THR A 171 -12.34 -18.49 -11.38
CA THR A 171 -11.47 -19.07 -12.41
C THR A 171 -10.12 -19.52 -11.84
N TRP A 172 -9.49 -18.69 -11.00
CA TRP A 172 -8.18 -19.00 -10.40
C TRP A 172 -8.24 -19.94 -9.19
N MET A 173 -9.41 -20.07 -8.57
CA MET A 173 -9.70 -21.06 -7.52
C MET A 173 -10.05 -22.44 -8.09
N GLY A 174 -10.38 -22.53 -9.39
CA GLY A 174 -10.86 -23.76 -10.02
C GLY A 174 -12.35 -24.04 -9.75
N ARG A 175 -13.12 -23.00 -9.44
CA ARG A 175 -14.58 -23.05 -9.23
C ARG A 175 -15.31 -22.63 -10.51
N ASP A 176 -16.62 -22.87 -10.55
CA ASP A 176 -17.45 -22.35 -11.63
C ASP A 176 -17.40 -20.81 -11.64
N ALA A 177 -17.29 -20.22 -12.83
CA ALA A 177 -17.08 -18.79 -12.99
C ALA A 177 -18.23 -17.94 -12.40
N GLU A 178 -19.46 -18.46 -12.41
CA GLU A 178 -20.66 -17.76 -11.94
C GLU A 178 -21.01 -18.08 -10.48
N ASP A 179 -20.20 -18.90 -9.81
CA ASP A 179 -20.44 -19.32 -8.43
C ASP A 179 -20.29 -18.16 -7.43
N MET A 180 -21.42 -17.70 -6.91
CA MET A 180 -21.49 -16.62 -5.90
C MET A 180 -21.56 -17.15 -4.46
N SER A 181 -21.36 -18.45 -4.25
CA SER A 181 -21.35 -19.01 -2.89
C SER A 181 -20.07 -18.67 -2.14
N GLN A 182 -20.13 -18.77 -0.81
CA GLN A 182 -19.02 -18.43 0.06
C GLN A 182 -17.78 -19.29 -0.26
N PRO A 183 -16.62 -18.67 -0.57
CA PRO A 183 -15.40 -19.42 -0.78
C PRO A 183 -14.95 -20.08 0.53
N THR A 184 -14.37 -21.26 0.43
CA THR A 184 -13.73 -21.88 1.60
C THR A 184 -12.36 -21.24 1.84
N PHE A 185 -11.79 -21.44 3.03
CA PHE A 185 -10.42 -21.00 3.30
C PHE A 185 -9.40 -21.67 2.37
N GLY A 186 -9.66 -22.92 1.95
CA GLY A 186 -8.84 -23.62 0.96
C GLY A 186 -8.86 -22.92 -0.40
N ASP A 187 -10.03 -22.51 -0.87
CA ASP A 187 -10.17 -21.78 -2.15
C ASP A 187 -9.43 -20.44 -2.11
N ASN A 188 -9.56 -19.72 -1.00
CA ASN A 188 -8.84 -18.47 -0.76
C ASN A 188 -7.31 -18.64 -0.84
N LEU A 189 -6.78 -19.75 -0.29
CA LEU A 189 -5.36 -20.09 -0.42
C LEU A 189 -4.98 -20.53 -1.83
N THR A 190 -5.83 -21.30 -2.52
CA THR A 190 -5.62 -21.67 -3.92
C THR A 190 -5.44 -20.44 -4.80
N TYR A 191 -6.31 -19.43 -4.63
CA TYR A 191 -6.16 -18.14 -5.31
C TYR A 191 -4.83 -17.44 -4.96
N PHE A 192 -4.49 -17.40 -3.68
CA PHE A 192 -3.24 -16.79 -3.22
C PHE A 192 -2.00 -17.42 -3.86
N PHE A 193 -1.90 -18.75 -3.86
CA PHE A 193 -0.73 -19.44 -4.39
C PHE A 193 -0.69 -19.41 -5.93
N ASN A 194 -1.82 -19.67 -6.60
CA ASN A 194 -1.87 -19.76 -8.05
C ASN A 194 -1.74 -18.39 -8.71
N TYR A 195 -2.54 -17.42 -8.27
CA TYR A 195 -2.57 -16.10 -8.89
C TYR A 195 -1.58 -15.13 -8.25
N GLN A 196 -1.74 -14.83 -6.96
CA GLN A 196 -0.97 -13.76 -6.34
C GLN A 196 0.52 -14.11 -6.26
N LEU A 197 0.87 -15.28 -5.72
CA LEU A 197 2.26 -15.69 -5.63
C LEU A 197 2.80 -16.14 -6.99
N THR A 198 2.18 -17.12 -7.63
CA THR A 198 2.78 -17.75 -8.82
C THR A 198 2.67 -16.87 -10.05
N TYR A 199 1.46 -16.52 -10.48
CA TYR A 199 1.23 -15.78 -11.72
C TYR A 199 1.73 -14.32 -11.67
N MET A 200 1.50 -13.61 -10.56
CA MET A 200 1.90 -12.21 -10.43
C MET A 200 3.34 -12.00 -9.97
N TYR A 201 3.88 -12.79 -9.02
CA TYR A 201 5.22 -12.53 -8.48
C TYR A 201 6.28 -13.50 -9.04
N TRP A 202 6.10 -14.81 -8.86
CA TRP A 202 7.09 -15.79 -9.28
C TRP A 202 7.33 -15.79 -10.79
N ARG A 203 6.28 -15.62 -11.59
CA ARG A 203 6.42 -15.51 -13.05
C ARG A 203 7.40 -14.40 -13.43
N TYR A 204 7.24 -13.21 -12.87
CA TYR A 204 8.11 -12.08 -13.20
C TYR A 204 9.48 -12.21 -12.56
N PHE A 205 9.55 -12.62 -11.29
CA PHE A 205 10.83 -12.87 -10.61
C PHE A 205 11.68 -13.87 -11.39
N MET A 206 11.12 -15.04 -11.72
CA MET A 206 11.81 -16.07 -12.49
C MET A 206 12.10 -15.62 -13.92
N TRP A 207 11.20 -14.89 -14.57
CA TRP A 207 11.49 -14.32 -15.90
C TRP A 207 12.70 -13.37 -15.85
N THR A 208 12.74 -12.45 -14.89
CA THR A 208 13.89 -11.53 -14.75
C THR A 208 15.18 -12.27 -14.36
N SER A 209 15.11 -13.22 -13.44
CA SER A 209 16.31 -13.87 -12.89
C SER A 209 16.81 -15.04 -13.75
N ILE A 210 15.92 -15.91 -14.21
CA ILE A 210 16.28 -17.09 -15.00
C ILE A 210 16.45 -16.72 -16.47
N VAL A 211 15.41 -16.15 -17.10
CA VAL A 211 15.46 -15.87 -18.55
C VAL A 211 16.37 -14.69 -18.85
N GLY A 212 16.25 -13.60 -18.09
CA GLY A 212 17.16 -12.45 -18.18
C GLY A 212 18.61 -12.82 -17.85
N GLY A 213 18.84 -13.62 -16.81
CA GLY A 213 20.18 -14.10 -16.44
C GLY A 213 20.81 -15.01 -17.50
N VAL A 214 20.05 -15.96 -18.06
CA VAL A 214 20.53 -16.85 -19.13
C VAL A 214 20.82 -16.07 -20.42
N MET A 215 20.00 -15.09 -20.78
CA MET A 215 20.29 -14.21 -21.94
C MET A 215 21.55 -13.36 -21.71
N ALA A 216 21.74 -12.78 -20.52
CA ALA A 216 22.93 -11.99 -20.20
C ALA A 216 24.21 -12.84 -20.26
N LEU A 217 24.18 -14.06 -19.73
CA LEU A 217 25.30 -15.00 -19.80
C LEU A 217 25.61 -15.42 -21.25
N ARG A 218 24.58 -15.73 -22.05
CA ARG A 218 24.76 -16.05 -23.48
C ARG A 218 25.29 -14.87 -24.29
N ALA A 219 24.83 -13.66 -24.01
CA ALA A 219 25.34 -12.44 -24.66
C ALA A 219 26.80 -12.17 -24.29
N SER A 220 27.18 -12.37 -23.02
CA SER A 220 28.57 -12.22 -22.57
C SER A 220 29.51 -13.29 -23.14
N ALA A 221 29.04 -14.53 -23.32
CA ALA A 221 29.81 -15.59 -23.96
C ALA A 221 30.04 -15.27 -25.45
N LYS A 222 28.97 -14.90 -26.18
CA LYS A 222 29.05 -14.53 -27.60
C LYS A 222 29.91 -13.28 -27.84
N ALA A 223 29.93 -12.33 -26.90
CA ALA A 223 30.82 -11.18 -26.97
C ALA A 223 32.29 -11.58 -26.80
N LYS A 224 32.62 -12.59 -25.99
CA LYS A 224 34.01 -13.07 -25.83
C LYS A 224 34.52 -13.79 -27.08
N ASP A 225 33.66 -14.54 -27.76
CA ASP A 225 34.02 -15.28 -28.99
C ASP A 225 34.26 -14.38 -30.22
N VAL A 226 33.86 -13.11 -30.16
CA VAL A 226 34.07 -12.12 -31.25
C VAL A 226 35.43 -11.42 -31.12
N TRP A 227 36.12 -11.55 -29.98
CA TRP A 227 37.43 -10.96 -29.72
C TRP A 227 38.58 -11.99 -29.67
N VAL A 228 38.40 -13.17 -30.28
CA VAL A 228 39.43 -14.20 -30.49
C VAL A 228 39.61 -14.46 -31.97
#